data_AF-A0A2G2WRC2-F1
#
_entry.id   AF-A0A2G2WRC2-F1
#
_cell.length_a   1.000
_cell.length_b   1.000
_cell.length_c   1.000
_cell.angle_alpha   90.00
_cell.angle_beta   90.00
_cell.angle_gamma   90.00
#
_symmetry.space_group_name_H-M   'P 1'
#
loop_
_entity.id
_entity.type
_entity.pdbx_description
1 polymer ?
#
loop_
_entity_poly.entity_id
_entity_poly.type
_entity_poly.pdbx_seq_one_letter_code
_entity_poly.pdbx_strand_id
1 'polypeptide(L)'
;MKRRGSKRTNKVNKENFCSSIESLPNELLTDIVARVASRSFKNFINVKLSCKDFNELANERYVYQKATLVDFPIAPWEKQTQEKINKVNSFMELCRECENREALYRKGVLDYFKDDEPEVALEFLKRAANGGHVGAWYVIGIIMVFMGGEYKRKGVTLIGNMKETEKKLTRACRKSLIEILTEIWVTNPSVLEQRRPTGCTMQHQQRSRKNVWSSDSEDEDDGHADFHCNACSCDVEIAHIWQSDALDFTTYRSSAYLSPQASGENLLIGANFATAGAGYDDKTSILNELYGQGARRIGVTSLPALGCLPTVKTLFGFHKSGCISRINRDAQHFNKKMNSSATKLRKQLPGLKIARFDVFQPIYDLVKSPSDHGFAVANRACCGTGKVETTSFFCNPNLAGTCKNAREYVFWDSVHPSQAANQVQADSLIIQGISLLG
;
A
#
# COMPACT_ATOMS: atom_id res chain seq x y z
N MET A 1 -31.21 34.86 -69.27
CA MET A 1 -32.06 34.75 -68.05
C MET A 1 -31.68 33.51 -67.25
N LYS A 2 -31.07 33.65 -66.07
CA LYS A 2 -31.24 32.70 -64.95
C LYS A 2 -30.73 33.33 -63.64
N ARG A 3 -31.51 33.09 -62.60
CA ARG A 3 -31.69 33.85 -61.35
C ARG A 3 -30.46 33.86 -60.43
N ARG A 4 -30.17 35.03 -59.82
CA ARG A 4 -29.39 35.17 -58.58
C ARG A 4 -30.22 34.60 -57.42
N GLY A 5 -29.74 33.54 -56.79
CA GLY A 5 -30.29 32.97 -55.56
C GLY A 5 -29.55 33.50 -54.33
N SER A 6 -30.27 34.23 -53.49
CA SER A 6 -29.85 34.69 -52.16
C SER A 6 -29.50 33.51 -51.24
N LYS A 7 -28.26 33.47 -50.71
CA LYS A 7 -27.93 32.64 -49.56
C LYS A 7 -28.09 33.49 -48.30
N ARG A 8 -29.21 33.28 -47.60
CA ARG A 8 -29.41 33.73 -46.21
C ARG A 8 -28.31 33.11 -45.34
N THR A 9 -27.44 33.94 -44.80
CA THR A 9 -26.60 33.60 -43.66
C THR A 9 -27.48 33.61 -42.42
N ASN A 10 -27.78 32.43 -41.87
CA ASN A 10 -28.31 32.34 -40.52
C ASN A 10 -27.19 32.72 -39.55
N LYS A 11 -27.10 34.03 -39.25
CA LYS A 11 -26.32 34.54 -38.13
C LYS A 11 -27.10 34.14 -36.87
N VAL A 12 -26.72 32.99 -36.30
CA VAL A 12 -27.15 32.62 -34.95
C VAL A 12 -26.66 33.76 -34.05
N ASN A 13 -27.60 34.53 -33.49
CA ASN A 13 -27.31 35.47 -32.43
C ASN A 13 -26.74 34.66 -31.27
N LYS A 14 -25.42 34.73 -31.11
CA LYS A 14 -24.74 34.34 -29.89
C LYS A 14 -25.11 35.42 -28.88
N GLU A 15 -26.26 35.28 -28.26
CA GLU A 15 -26.61 36.12 -27.11
C GLU A 15 -25.45 36.01 -26.11
N ASN A 16 -24.86 37.16 -25.79
CA ASN A 16 -23.72 37.27 -24.88
C ASN A 16 -24.15 36.84 -23.48
N PHE A 17 -24.05 35.55 -23.18
CA PHE A 17 -24.22 35.03 -21.81
C PHE A 17 -23.26 35.69 -20.80
N CYS A 18 -22.19 36.35 -21.28
CA CYS A 18 -21.17 37.00 -20.47
C CYS A 18 -21.60 38.37 -19.88
N SER A 19 -22.55 39.09 -20.49
CA SER A 19 -22.86 40.47 -20.05
C SER A 19 -23.56 40.56 -18.69
N SER A 20 -24.16 39.47 -18.21
CA SER A 20 -24.77 39.41 -16.87
C SER A 20 -23.76 39.13 -15.76
N ILE A 21 -22.64 38.45 -16.06
CA ILE A 21 -21.61 38.10 -15.07
C ILE A 21 -20.70 39.29 -14.76
N GLU A 22 -20.42 40.15 -15.75
CA GLU A 22 -19.67 41.40 -15.58
C GLU A 22 -20.33 42.39 -14.60
N SER A 23 -21.60 42.17 -14.25
CA SER A 23 -22.34 42.97 -13.27
C SER A 23 -22.06 42.58 -11.81
N LEU A 24 -21.42 41.43 -11.57
CA LEU A 24 -21.13 40.92 -10.23
C LEU A 24 -19.73 41.36 -9.77
N PRO A 25 -19.54 41.70 -8.48
CA PRO A 25 -18.22 41.93 -7.91
C PRO A 25 -17.27 40.74 -8.10
N ASN A 26 -16.02 41.03 -8.48
CA ASN A 26 -14.98 40.01 -8.65
C ASN A 26 -14.79 39.12 -7.41
N GLU A 27 -14.98 39.65 -6.21
CA GLU A 27 -14.91 38.87 -4.96
C GLU A 27 -15.95 37.74 -4.92
N LEU A 28 -17.19 38.02 -5.33
CA LEU A 28 -18.25 37.01 -5.39
C LEU A 28 -17.98 36.00 -6.50
N LEU A 29 -17.48 36.45 -7.64
CA LEU A 29 -17.10 35.56 -8.74
C LEU A 29 -15.93 34.65 -8.34
N THR A 30 -14.91 35.17 -7.67
CA THR A 30 -13.79 34.39 -7.13
C THR A 30 -14.28 33.37 -6.09
N ASP A 31 -15.22 33.72 -5.21
CA ASP A 31 -15.81 32.75 -4.27
C ASP A 31 -16.60 31.66 -4.99
N ILE A 32 -17.36 32.00 -6.03
CA ILE A 32 -18.05 31.01 -6.87
C ILE A 32 -17.03 30.06 -7.52
N VAL A 33 -15.98 30.59 -8.15
CA VAL A 33 -14.93 29.79 -8.79
C VAL A 33 -14.21 28.90 -7.76
N ALA A 34 -13.90 29.43 -6.57
CA ALA A 34 -13.28 28.68 -5.48
C ALA A 34 -14.20 27.55 -4.97
N ARG A 35 -15.52 27.76 -4.90
CA ARG A 35 -16.49 26.71 -4.56
C ARG A 35 -16.61 25.64 -5.63
N VAL A 36 -16.48 26.00 -6.91
CA VAL A 36 -16.40 25.02 -7.99
C VAL A 36 -15.11 24.21 -7.87
N ALA A 37 -13.98 24.88 -7.66
CA ALA A 37 -12.67 24.27 -7.49
C ALA A 37 -12.59 23.33 -6.30
N SER A 38 -13.25 23.65 -5.18
CA SER A 38 -13.27 22.79 -3.99
C SER A 38 -14.15 21.54 -4.12
N ARG A 39 -14.99 21.46 -5.16
CA ARG A 39 -15.91 20.34 -5.37
C ARG A 39 -15.51 19.42 -6.51
N SER A 40 -14.95 19.95 -7.59
CA SER A 40 -14.59 19.14 -8.75
C SER A 40 -13.50 19.81 -9.58
N PHE A 41 -12.37 19.11 -9.75
CA PHE A 41 -11.29 19.57 -10.60
C PHE A 41 -11.74 19.69 -12.06
N LYS A 42 -12.53 18.72 -12.55
CA LYS A 42 -13.10 18.77 -13.91
C LYS A 42 -13.95 20.03 -14.14
N ASN A 43 -14.84 20.37 -13.21
CA ASN A 43 -15.67 21.57 -13.35
C ASN A 43 -14.85 22.85 -13.22
N PHE A 44 -13.81 22.85 -12.40
CA PHE A 44 -12.86 23.96 -12.33
C PHE A 44 -12.19 24.24 -13.68
N ILE A 45 -11.71 23.20 -14.37
CA ILE A 45 -11.16 23.36 -15.72
C ILE A 45 -12.22 23.86 -16.70
N ASN A 46 -13.45 23.36 -16.64
CA ASN A 46 -14.54 23.87 -17.49
C ASN A 46 -14.83 25.36 -17.26
N VAL A 47 -14.76 25.84 -16.02
CA VAL A 47 -14.88 27.27 -15.69
C VAL A 47 -13.73 28.08 -16.28
N LYS A 48 -12.49 27.58 -16.23
CA LYS A 48 -11.35 28.25 -16.90
C LYS A 48 -11.55 28.37 -18.41
N LEU A 49 -12.20 27.39 -19.02
CA LEU A 49 -12.41 27.33 -20.46
C LEU A 49 -13.65 28.11 -20.94
N SER A 50 -14.51 28.59 -20.03
CA SER A 50 -15.77 29.21 -20.44
C SER A 50 -15.60 30.65 -20.94
N CYS A 51 -14.80 31.48 -20.28
CA CYS A 51 -14.52 32.86 -20.70
C CYS A 51 -13.20 33.39 -20.10
N LYS A 52 -12.74 34.54 -20.60
CA LYS A 52 -11.47 35.18 -20.17
C LYS A 52 -11.52 35.61 -18.71
N ASP A 53 -12.62 36.18 -18.25
CA ASP A 53 -12.75 36.68 -16.88
C ASP A 53 -12.68 35.55 -15.86
N PHE A 54 -13.42 34.45 -16.10
CA PHE A 54 -13.31 33.27 -15.24
C PHE A 54 -11.93 32.61 -15.30
N ASN A 55 -11.25 32.64 -16.45
CA ASN A 55 -9.87 32.15 -16.50
C ASN A 55 -8.95 32.99 -15.62
N GLU A 56 -9.07 34.32 -15.65
CA GLU A 56 -8.28 35.23 -14.80
C GLU A 56 -8.57 34.99 -13.32
N LEU A 57 -9.85 35.00 -12.92
CA LEU A 57 -10.27 34.76 -11.54
C LEU A 57 -9.90 33.36 -11.04
N ALA A 58 -9.93 32.35 -11.91
CA ALA A 58 -9.52 30.98 -11.58
C ALA A 58 -8.02 30.84 -11.32
N ASN A 59 -7.20 31.83 -11.68
CA ASN A 59 -5.79 31.87 -11.37
C ASN A 59 -5.46 32.63 -10.07
N GLU A 60 -6.48 33.13 -9.36
CA GLU A 60 -6.31 33.78 -8.05
C GLU A 60 -5.81 32.80 -6.99
N ARG A 61 -4.95 33.28 -6.08
CA ARG A 61 -4.35 32.48 -5.00
C ARG A 61 -5.40 31.77 -4.15
N TYR A 62 -6.50 32.47 -3.83
CA TYR A 62 -7.59 31.93 -3.02
C TYR A 62 -8.26 30.71 -3.67
N VAL A 63 -8.34 30.65 -5.00
CA VAL A 63 -8.95 29.52 -5.71
C VAL A 63 -8.09 28.26 -5.57
N TYR A 64 -6.77 28.37 -5.79
CA TYR A 64 -5.85 27.24 -5.60
C TYR A 64 -5.77 26.79 -4.14
N GLN A 65 -5.88 27.72 -3.19
CA GLN A 65 -5.98 27.40 -1.77
C GLN A 65 -7.19 26.50 -1.44
N LYS A 66 -8.29 26.64 -2.21
CA LYS A 66 -9.54 25.89 -2.01
C LYS A 66 -9.69 24.68 -2.95
N ALA A 67 -8.85 24.55 -3.97
CA ALA A 67 -8.99 23.50 -4.98
C ALA A 67 -8.97 22.09 -4.37
N THR A 68 -9.87 21.22 -4.84
CA THR A 68 -9.92 19.81 -4.43
C THR A 68 -8.82 19.00 -5.09
N LEU A 69 -8.26 18.06 -4.32
CA LEU A 69 -7.22 17.15 -4.77
C LEU A 69 -7.69 15.68 -4.78
N VAL A 70 -9.00 15.44 -4.63
CA VAL A 70 -9.58 14.09 -4.56
C VAL A 70 -9.30 13.28 -5.83
N ASP A 71 -9.34 13.93 -7.00
CA ASP A 71 -9.12 13.28 -8.30
C ASP A 71 -7.62 13.02 -8.60
N PHE A 72 -6.71 13.43 -7.71
CA PHE A 72 -5.27 13.30 -7.92
C PHE A 72 -4.70 12.17 -7.06
N PRO A 73 -3.94 11.23 -7.67
CA PRO A 73 -3.34 10.14 -6.93
C PRO A 73 -2.31 10.68 -5.92
N ILE A 74 -2.21 10.00 -4.77
CA ILE A 74 -1.25 10.35 -3.71
C ILE A 74 0.19 10.07 -4.17
N ALA A 75 0.41 8.93 -4.82
CA ALA A 75 1.65 8.59 -5.48
C ALA A 75 1.36 8.18 -6.94
N PRO A 76 1.95 8.85 -7.94
CA PRO A 76 1.67 8.56 -9.34
C PRO A 76 2.41 7.30 -9.79
N TRP A 77 1.86 6.12 -9.49
CA TRP A 77 2.38 4.83 -9.98
C TRP A 77 1.73 4.37 -11.30
N GLU A 78 0.90 5.21 -11.92
CA GLU A 78 0.23 4.88 -13.17
C GLU A 78 1.07 5.16 -14.42
N LYS A 79 0.78 4.40 -15.49
CA LYS A 79 1.28 4.52 -16.86
C LYS A 79 0.92 5.88 -17.50
N GLN A 80 1.42 6.99 -16.97
CA GLN A 80 1.19 8.34 -17.48
C GLN A 80 2.35 8.80 -18.35
N THR A 81 2.06 9.62 -19.35
CA THR A 81 3.10 10.26 -20.16
C THR A 81 3.83 11.31 -19.32
N GLN A 82 5.12 11.54 -19.60
CA GLN A 82 5.93 12.55 -18.89
C GLN A 82 5.26 13.93 -18.91
N GLU A 83 4.58 14.28 -20.01
CA GLU A 83 3.83 15.53 -20.12
C GLU A 83 2.69 15.64 -19.11
N LYS A 84 1.93 14.56 -18.89
CA LYS A 84 0.84 14.54 -17.89
C LYS A 84 1.40 14.67 -16.47
N ILE A 85 2.48 13.94 -16.18
CA ILE A 85 3.17 14.00 -14.89
C ILE A 85 3.63 15.44 -14.61
N ASN A 86 4.28 16.08 -15.59
CA ASN A 86 4.74 17.47 -15.43
C ASN A 86 3.58 18.43 -15.16
N LYS A 87 2.45 18.31 -15.87
CA LYS A 87 1.27 19.16 -15.63
C LYS A 87 0.66 18.97 -14.24
N VAL A 88 0.57 17.72 -13.78
CA VAL A 88 0.09 17.40 -12.43
C VAL A 88 1.04 17.98 -11.38
N ASN A 89 2.35 17.79 -11.55
CA ASN A 89 3.36 18.34 -10.65
C ASN A 89 3.27 19.86 -10.55
N SER A 90 3.21 20.56 -11.69
CA SER A 90 3.07 22.03 -11.71
C SER A 90 1.78 22.50 -11.02
N PHE A 91 0.66 21.80 -11.20
CA PHE A 91 -0.58 22.14 -10.50
C PHE A 91 -0.47 21.93 -8.98
N MET A 92 0.15 20.82 -8.56
CA MET A 92 0.36 20.51 -7.15
C MET A 92 1.34 21.49 -6.49
N GLU A 93 2.38 21.93 -7.19
CA GLU A 93 3.30 23.00 -6.77
C GLU A 93 2.56 24.30 -6.51
N LEU A 94 1.76 24.74 -7.48
CA LEU A 94 0.97 25.96 -7.36
C LEU A 94 -0.02 25.90 -6.19
N CYS A 95 -0.67 24.75 -5.97
CA CYS A 95 -1.52 24.54 -4.81
C CYS A 95 -0.75 24.70 -3.49
N ARG A 96 0.48 24.18 -3.39
CA ARG A 96 1.34 24.33 -2.20
C ARG A 96 1.77 25.77 -1.97
N GLU A 97 2.18 26.49 -3.02
CA GLU A 97 2.52 27.91 -2.96
C GLU A 97 1.33 28.76 -2.48
N CYS A 98 0.12 28.37 -2.89
CA CYS A 98 -1.13 28.99 -2.47
C CYS A 98 -1.65 28.53 -1.10
N GLU A 99 -0.86 27.74 -0.35
CA GLU A 99 -1.21 27.22 0.98
C GLU A 99 -2.44 26.32 1.01
N ASN A 100 -2.66 25.55 -0.07
CA ASN A 100 -3.65 24.49 -0.07
C ASN A 100 -3.29 23.45 1.00
N ARG A 101 -4.18 23.31 1.99
CA ARG A 101 -3.94 22.52 3.20
C ARG A 101 -3.74 21.03 2.91
N GLU A 102 -4.51 20.48 1.97
CA GLU A 102 -4.42 19.09 1.53
C GLU A 102 -3.11 18.86 0.75
N ALA A 103 -2.70 19.80 -0.11
CA ALA A 103 -1.45 19.71 -0.86
C ALA A 103 -0.22 19.68 0.07
N LEU A 104 -0.21 20.57 1.07
CA LEU A 104 0.84 20.65 2.09
C LEU A 104 0.86 19.37 2.94
N TYR A 105 -0.32 18.89 3.37
CA TYR A 105 -0.46 17.64 4.12
C TYR A 105 0.12 16.46 3.34
N ARG A 106 -0.32 16.23 2.10
CA ARG A 106 0.16 15.10 1.28
C ARG A 106 1.67 15.14 1.08
N LYS A 107 2.25 16.29 0.71
CA LYS A 107 3.70 16.44 0.53
C LYS A 107 4.45 16.17 1.84
N GLY A 108 4.00 16.76 2.94
CA GLY A 108 4.62 16.57 4.25
C GLY A 108 4.58 15.12 4.75
N VAL A 109 3.48 14.38 4.51
CA VAL A 109 3.44 12.94 4.83
C VAL A 109 4.40 12.16 3.92
N LEU A 110 4.30 12.33 2.60
CA LEU A 110 5.11 11.58 1.64
C LEU A 110 6.61 11.75 1.91
N ASP A 111 7.05 12.99 2.10
CA ASP A 111 8.45 13.35 2.26
C ASP A 111 8.99 12.85 3.60
N TYR A 112 8.25 13.06 4.69
CA TYR A 112 8.69 12.63 6.01
C TYR A 112 8.90 11.13 6.05
N PHE A 113 7.93 10.33 5.59
CA PHE A 113 8.03 8.87 5.66
C PHE A 113 9.03 8.28 4.63
N LYS A 114 9.37 9.01 3.56
CA LYS A 114 10.42 8.64 2.59
C LYS A 114 11.83 9.11 2.98
N ASP A 115 11.98 9.81 4.10
CA ASP A 115 13.25 10.42 4.50
C ASP A 115 13.77 11.48 3.50
N ASP A 116 12.84 12.17 2.82
CA ASP A 116 13.14 13.26 1.88
C ASP A 116 13.01 14.60 2.61
N GLU A 117 14.13 15.15 3.11
CA GLU A 117 14.17 16.40 3.89
C GLU A 117 13.12 16.44 5.04
N PRO A 118 13.21 15.53 6.04
CA PRO A 118 12.16 15.34 7.05
C PRO A 118 11.84 16.59 7.87
N GLU A 119 12.79 17.50 8.07
CA GLU A 119 12.56 18.79 8.73
C GLU A 119 11.66 19.72 7.91
N VAL A 120 11.85 19.75 6.59
CA VAL A 120 11.02 20.53 5.65
C VAL A 120 9.64 19.88 5.54
N ALA A 121 9.58 18.55 5.51
CA ALA A 121 8.34 17.79 5.55
C ALA A 121 7.49 18.11 6.80
N LEU A 122 8.14 18.19 7.97
CA LEU A 122 7.50 18.62 9.21
C LEU A 122 6.97 20.05 9.14
N GLU A 123 7.66 20.96 8.46
CA GLU A 123 7.19 22.32 8.26
C GLU A 123 5.93 22.37 7.38
N PHE A 124 5.87 21.57 6.31
CA PHE A 124 4.64 21.41 5.53
C PHE A 124 3.47 20.91 6.37
N LEU A 125 3.70 19.88 7.19
CA LEU A 125 2.69 19.35 8.10
C LEU A 125 2.21 20.41 9.10
N LYS A 126 3.12 21.18 9.70
CA LYS A 126 2.77 22.26 10.65
C LYS A 126 1.94 23.35 9.98
N ARG A 127 2.32 23.78 8.78
CA ARG A 127 1.55 24.79 8.02
C ARG A 127 0.15 24.28 7.68
N ALA A 128 0.01 23.02 7.27
CA ALA A 128 -1.29 22.40 7.05
C ALA A 128 -2.12 22.34 8.34
N ALA A 129 -1.52 21.93 9.45
CA ALA A 129 -2.15 21.80 10.77
C ALA A 129 -2.62 23.16 11.33
N ASN A 130 -1.78 24.20 11.24
CA ASN A 130 -2.13 25.57 11.61
C ASN A 130 -3.23 26.15 10.69
N GLY A 131 -3.28 25.70 9.44
CA GLY A 131 -4.40 25.93 8.55
C GLY A 131 -5.68 25.21 8.97
N GLY A 132 -5.70 24.35 9.99
CA GLY A 132 -6.87 23.58 10.41
C GLY A 132 -7.04 22.25 9.69
N HIS A 133 -5.98 21.71 9.07
CA HIS A 133 -5.99 20.36 8.53
C HIS A 133 -5.86 19.34 9.68
N VAL A 134 -6.97 18.70 10.04
CA VAL A 134 -7.00 17.79 11.21
C VAL A 134 -6.10 16.55 11.01
N GLY A 135 -6.04 16.02 9.79
CA GLY A 135 -5.12 14.92 9.45
C GLY A 135 -3.65 15.28 9.66
N ALA A 136 -3.29 16.55 9.54
CA ALA A 136 -1.91 16.99 9.77
C ALA A 136 -1.57 17.00 11.27
N TRP A 137 -2.50 17.47 12.12
CA TRP A 137 -2.36 17.34 13.58
C TRP A 137 -2.22 15.89 14.01
N TYR A 138 -3.05 15.01 13.44
CA TYR A 138 -2.97 13.57 13.70
C TYR A 138 -1.58 13.01 13.34
N VAL A 139 -1.10 13.24 12.12
CA VAL A 139 0.22 12.74 11.68
C VAL A 139 1.36 13.33 12.50
N ILE A 140 1.33 14.62 12.82
CA ILE A 140 2.33 15.25 13.71
C ILE A 140 2.34 14.54 15.07
N GLY A 141 1.16 14.21 15.61
CA GLY A 141 1.05 13.45 16.86
C GLY A 141 1.71 12.08 16.76
N ILE A 142 1.47 11.35 15.67
CA ILE A 142 2.12 10.06 15.41
C ILE A 142 3.64 10.23 15.30
N ILE A 143 4.13 11.18 14.51
CA ILE A 143 5.56 11.46 14.35
C ILE A 143 6.20 11.78 15.70
N MET A 144 5.57 12.62 16.52
CA MET A 144 6.06 12.96 17.86
C MET A 144 6.20 11.71 18.76
N VAL A 145 5.30 10.74 18.64
CA VAL A 145 5.40 9.46 19.35
C VAL A 145 6.67 8.69 18.93
N PHE A 146 6.98 8.67 17.62
CA PHE A 146 8.16 8.03 17.06
C PHE A 146 9.48 8.76 17.37
N MET A 147 9.48 10.10 17.43
CA MET A 147 10.67 10.86 17.78
C MET A 147 11.21 10.58 19.20
N GLY A 148 10.39 9.99 20.08
CA GLY A 148 10.82 9.63 21.43
C GLY A 148 10.97 10.84 22.38
N GLY A 149 11.61 10.61 23.53
CA GLY A 149 11.94 11.66 24.50
C GLY A 149 10.74 12.49 24.98
N GLU A 150 10.92 13.81 25.03
CA GLU A 150 9.87 14.76 25.44
C GLU A 150 8.72 14.84 24.42
N TYR A 151 9.05 14.72 23.13
CA TYR A 151 8.07 14.76 22.03
C TYR A 151 7.07 13.61 22.14
N LYS A 152 7.53 12.41 22.54
CA LYS A 152 6.63 11.27 22.74
C LYS A 152 5.49 11.56 23.70
N ARG A 153 5.75 12.27 24.81
CA ARG A 153 4.70 12.63 25.78
C ARG A 153 3.68 13.61 25.19
N LYS A 154 4.15 14.56 24.37
CA LYS A 154 3.30 15.51 23.65
C LYS A 154 2.43 14.79 22.61
N GLY A 155 3.03 13.89 21.82
CA GLY A 155 2.32 13.06 20.85
C GLY A 155 1.27 12.15 21.48
N VAL A 156 1.61 11.45 22.57
CA VAL A 156 0.67 10.60 23.32
C VAL A 156 -0.54 11.39 23.83
N THR A 157 -0.30 12.57 24.39
CA THR A 157 -1.39 13.45 24.87
C THR A 157 -2.28 13.89 23.72
N LEU A 158 -1.69 14.31 22.59
CA LEU A 158 -2.43 14.77 21.42
C LEU A 158 -3.34 13.67 20.85
N ILE A 159 -2.79 12.48 20.60
CA ILE A 159 -3.54 11.34 20.04
C ILE A 159 -4.60 10.84 21.04
N GLY A 160 -4.24 10.78 22.33
CA GLY A 160 -5.19 10.42 23.39
C GLY A 160 -6.41 11.33 23.42
N ASN A 161 -6.19 12.65 23.43
CA ASN A 161 -7.26 13.64 23.43
C ASN A 161 -8.11 13.56 22.16
N MET A 162 -7.50 13.42 20.97
CA MET A 162 -8.23 13.28 19.71
C MET A 162 -9.17 12.06 19.73
N LYS A 163 -8.76 10.94 20.34
CA LYS A 163 -9.62 9.75 20.50
C LYS A 163 -10.71 9.92 21.54
N GLU A 164 -10.48 10.74 22.56
CA GLU A 164 -11.49 11.01 23.58
C GLU A 164 -12.59 11.92 23.02
N THR A 165 -12.20 13.00 22.34
CA THR A 165 -13.13 14.03 21.88
C THR A 165 -13.72 13.75 20.50
N GLU A 166 -12.95 13.17 19.58
CA GLU A 166 -13.24 13.14 18.14
C GLU A 166 -12.97 11.76 17.51
N LYS A 167 -13.59 10.70 18.05
CA LYS A 167 -13.38 9.29 17.64
C LYS A 167 -13.53 9.06 16.14
N LYS A 168 -14.62 9.55 15.54
CA LYS A 168 -14.91 9.35 14.11
C LYS A 168 -13.86 10.03 13.22
N LEU A 169 -13.46 11.24 13.59
CA LEU A 169 -12.45 12.00 12.86
C LEU A 169 -11.08 11.34 12.97
N THR A 170 -10.72 10.84 14.15
CA THR A 170 -9.48 10.09 14.37
C THR A 170 -9.42 8.84 13.49
N ARG A 171 -10.52 8.08 13.40
CA ARG A 171 -10.62 6.92 12.48
C ARG A 171 -10.42 7.34 11.01
N ALA A 172 -10.98 8.47 10.59
CA ALA A 172 -10.82 8.97 9.23
C ALA A 172 -9.37 9.39 8.94
N CYS A 173 -8.72 10.09 9.88
CA CYS A 173 -7.30 10.47 9.77
C CYS A 173 -6.39 9.24 9.71
N ARG A 174 -6.66 8.23 10.54
CA ARG A 174 -5.95 6.94 10.52
C ARG A 174 -6.05 6.28 9.15
N LYS A 175 -7.28 6.15 8.62
CA LYS A 175 -7.52 5.55 7.31
C LYS A 175 -6.76 6.28 6.20
N SER A 176 -6.84 7.61 6.19
CA SER A 176 -6.11 8.44 5.21
C SER A 176 -4.60 8.27 5.32
N LEU A 177 -4.03 8.23 6.53
CA LEU A 177 -2.60 7.97 6.72
C LEU A 177 -2.22 6.58 6.21
N ILE A 178 -2.96 5.53 6.58
CA ILE A 178 -2.69 4.16 6.12
C ILE A 178 -2.73 4.09 4.60
N GLU A 179 -3.74 4.69 3.95
CA GLU A 179 -3.82 4.76 2.49
C GLU A 179 -2.54 5.39 1.88
N ILE A 180 -2.08 6.52 2.40
CA ILE A 180 -0.82 7.15 1.91
C ILE A 180 0.38 6.22 2.13
N LEU A 181 0.52 5.64 3.32
CA LEU A 181 1.65 4.78 3.67
C LEU A 181 1.66 3.50 2.83
N THR A 182 0.50 2.94 2.47
CA THR A 182 0.42 1.77 1.59
C THR A 182 0.86 2.01 0.15
N GLU A 183 0.96 3.29 -0.26
CA GLU A 183 1.36 3.70 -1.61
C GLU A 183 2.84 4.08 -1.72
N ILE A 184 3.60 4.00 -0.62
CA ILE A 184 5.01 4.40 -0.60
C ILE A 184 5.90 3.39 0.11
N TRP A 185 7.18 3.38 -0.27
CA TRP A 185 8.22 2.71 0.50
C TRP A 185 8.59 3.63 1.67
N VAL A 186 8.23 3.23 2.89
CA VAL A 186 8.64 3.94 4.10
C VAL A 186 10.12 3.63 4.34
N THR A 187 10.95 4.67 4.35
CA THR A 187 12.41 4.58 4.47
C THR A 187 12.97 5.39 5.64
N ASN A 188 12.16 6.24 6.29
CA ASN A 188 12.61 7.08 7.39
C ASN A 188 13.10 6.25 8.61
N PRO A 189 14.39 6.34 8.99
CA PRO A 189 14.94 5.58 10.11
C PRO A 189 14.26 5.85 11.44
N SER A 190 13.78 7.08 11.67
CA SER A 190 13.08 7.47 12.91
C SER A 190 11.77 6.68 13.12
N VAL A 191 11.18 6.19 12.03
CA VAL A 191 9.97 5.36 12.03
C VAL A 191 10.35 3.87 12.03
N LEU A 192 11.37 3.49 11.27
CA LEU A 192 11.75 2.09 11.05
C LEU A 192 12.60 1.46 12.16
N GLU A 193 13.54 2.21 12.74
CA GLU A 193 14.50 1.66 13.72
C GLU A 193 13.89 1.50 15.12
N GLN A 194 12.73 2.11 15.36
CA GLN A 194 12.05 2.00 16.64
C GLN A 194 11.12 0.78 16.67
N ARG A 195 11.28 -0.07 17.69
CA ARG A 195 10.23 -1.04 18.05
C ARG A 195 8.93 -0.27 18.29
N ARG A 196 7.80 -0.86 17.88
CA ARG A 196 6.44 -0.29 18.07
C ARG A 196 6.38 0.53 19.36
N PRO A 197 6.27 1.87 19.28
CA PRO A 197 6.47 2.72 20.44
C PRO A 197 5.31 2.52 21.42
N THR A 198 5.63 2.09 22.63
CA THR A 198 4.65 1.96 23.73
C THR A 198 4.57 3.29 24.50
N GLY A 199 3.43 3.96 24.43
CA GLY A 199 3.06 5.12 25.22
C GLY A 199 2.78 4.78 26.69
N CYS A 200 2.11 3.67 26.98
CA CYS A 200 1.78 3.26 28.35
C CYS A 200 2.73 2.16 28.85
N THR A 201 3.28 2.36 30.04
CA THR A 201 4.10 1.36 30.75
C THR A 201 3.36 0.73 31.95
N MET A 202 2.14 1.16 32.22
CA MET A 202 1.31 0.68 33.34
C MET A 202 0.47 -0.53 32.92
N GLN A 203 0.35 -1.52 33.81
CA GLN A 203 -0.59 -2.64 33.63
C GLN A 203 -2.01 -2.18 34.00
N HIS A 204 -2.80 -1.83 32.99
CA HIS A 204 -4.24 -1.61 33.16
C HIS A 204 -4.99 -2.93 32.87
N GLN A 205 -5.89 -3.36 33.78
CA GLN A 205 -6.73 -4.54 33.54
C GLN A 205 -7.70 -4.27 32.39
N GLN A 206 -7.50 -4.93 31.25
CA GLN A 206 -8.49 -4.95 30.17
C GLN A 206 -9.72 -5.74 30.64
N ARG A 207 -10.85 -5.06 30.90
CA ARG A 207 -12.15 -5.73 31.01
C ARG A 207 -12.63 -6.09 29.61
N SER A 208 -12.26 -7.28 29.14
CA SER A 208 -12.90 -7.90 27.99
C SER A 208 -14.36 -8.23 28.37
N ARG A 209 -15.33 -7.54 27.77
CA ARG A 209 -16.70 -8.06 27.71
C ARG A 209 -16.69 -9.30 26.82
N LYS A 210 -16.53 -10.48 27.43
CA LYS A 210 -16.80 -11.75 26.78
C LYS A 210 -18.30 -11.85 26.47
N ASN A 211 -18.59 -12.29 25.25
CA ASN A 211 -19.85 -12.83 24.73
C ASN A 211 -20.87 -11.83 24.15
N VAL A 212 -20.70 -11.50 22.86
CA VAL A 212 -21.82 -11.42 21.90
C VAL A 212 -21.34 -12.01 20.57
N TRP A 213 -21.97 -13.09 20.12
CA TRP A 213 -21.94 -13.55 18.73
C TRP A 213 -23.11 -12.89 18.01
N SER A 214 -22.84 -12.07 16.99
CA SER A 214 -23.79 -11.62 15.94
C SER A 214 -22.94 -11.23 14.72
N SER A 215 -22.98 -11.98 13.62
CA SER A 215 -23.91 -11.83 12.48
C SER A 215 -23.75 -10.49 11.76
N ASP A 216 -23.11 -10.56 10.59
CA ASP A 216 -23.23 -9.68 9.41
C ASP A 216 -23.76 -8.25 9.64
N SER A 217 -22.85 -7.32 9.93
CA SER A 217 -23.00 -5.89 9.62
C SER A 217 -21.62 -5.26 9.50
N GLU A 218 -21.42 -4.40 8.50
CA GLU A 218 -20.19 -3.67 8.17
C GLU A 218 -19.79 -2.60 9.21
N ASP A 219 -20.10 -2.83 10.47
CA ASP A 219 -19.63 -2.07 11.60
C ASP A 219 -18.75 -3.02 12.43
N GLU A 220 -17.43 -3.00 12.17
CA GLU A 220 -16.48 -3.51 13.15
C GLU A 220 -16.64 -2.65 14.41
N ASP A 221 -17.50 -3.14 15.29
CA ASP A 221 -17.76 -2.64 16.62
C ASP A 221 -16.44 -2.74 17.39
N ASP A 222 -15.69 -1.63 17.41
CA ASP A 222 -14.61 -1.36 18.36
C ASP A 222 -15.20 -1.47 19.77
N GLY A 223 -15.38 -2.71 20.26
CA GLY A 223 -15.88 -3.01 21.58
C GLY A 223 -15.11 -2.16 22.58
N HIS A 224 -15.80 -1.15 23.12
CA HIS A 224 -15.23 -0.15 24.00
C HIS A 224 -14.67 -0.85 25.25
N ALA A 225 -13.39 -1.19 25.22
CA ALA A 225 -12.60 -1.29 26.43
C ALA A 225 -12.45 0.16 26.91
N ASP A 226 -13.09 0.50 28.03
CA ASP A 226 -12.91 1.81 28.68
C ASP A 226 -11.42 1.98 29.00
N PHE A 227 -10.70 2.73 28.15
CA PHE A 227 -9.28 3.01 28.33
C PHE A 227 -9.12 4.00 29.48
N HIS A 228 -8.40 3.61 30.52
CA HIS A 228 -8.22 4.44 31.70
C HIS A 228 -7.17 5.57 31.54
N CYS A 229 -6.43 5.65 30.43
CA CYS A 229 -5.49 6.74 30.18
C CYS A 229 -5.20 7.03 28.69
N ASN A 230 -4.81 8.27 28.38
CA ASN A 230 -4.40 8.73 27.05
C ASN A 230 -3.28 7.87 26.42
N ALA A 231 -2.38 7.36 27.26
CA ALA A 231 -1.30 6.49 26.82
C ALA A 231 -1.80 5.15 26.27
N CYS A 232 -2.78 4.51 26.91
CA CYS A 232 -3.42 3.29 26.39
C CYS A 232 -4.19 3.56 25.09
N SER A 233 -4.91 4.69 25.03
CA SER A 233 -5.63 5.11 23.82
C SER A 233 -4.68 5.30 22.64
N CYS A 234 -3.52 5.93 22.89
CA CYS A 234 -2.44 6.10 21.93
C CYS A 234 -1.81 4.75 21.54
N ASP A 235 -1.56 3.85 22.48
CA ASP A 235 -0.98 2.53 22.19
C ASP A 235 -1.85 1.70 21.23
N VAL A 236 -3.17 1.75 21.44
CA VAL A 236 -4.13 1.13 20.54
C VAL A 236 -4.13 1.82 19.19
N GLU A 237 -4.03 3.14 19.15
CA GLU A 237 -3.97 3.87 17.88
C GLU A 237 -2.72 3.52 17.06
N ILE A 238 -1.55 3.54 17.70
CA ILE A 238 -0.30 3.09 17.11
C ILE A 238 -0.39 1.62 16.70
N ALA A 239 -1.12 0.77 17.45
CA ALA A 239 -1.37 -0.62 17.06
C ALA A 239 -2.00 -0.71 15.67
N HIS A 240 -3.04 0.08 15.40
CA HIS A 240 -3.76 -0.02 14.14
C HIS A 240 -2.89 0.43 12.95
N ILE A 241 -2.05 1.46 13.13
CA ILE A 241 -1.13 1.90 12.08
C ILE A 241 0.00 0.86 11.92
N TRP A 242 0.53 0.32 13.02
CA TRP A 242 1.62 -0.66 13.01
C TRP A 242 1.20 -2.05 12.51
N GLN A 243 -0.04 -2.48 12.81
CA GLN A 243 -0.62 -3.74 12.33
C GLN A 243 -1.24 -3.61 10.94
N SER A 244 -1.40 -2.38 10.44
CA SER A 244 -1.72 -2.20 9.02
C SER A 244 -0.51 -2.64 8.20
N ASP A 245 -0.76 -3.27 7.06
CA ASP A 245 0.27 -3.74 6.13
C ASP A 245 1.27 -2.63 5.69
N ALA A 246 1.01 -1.38 6.05
CA ALA A 246 1.79 -0.19 5.74
C ALA A 246 3.04 0.01 6.62
N LEU A 247 3.04 -0.48 7.87
CA LEU A 247 4.18 -0.36 8.80
C LEU A 247 4.60 -1.72 9.41
N ASP A 248 3.80 -2.77 9.24
CA ASP A 248 4.19 -4.11 9.68
C ASP A 248 5.23 -4.68 8.71
N PHE A 249 6.46 -4.86 9.20
CA PHE A 249 7.58 -5.50 8.50
C PHE A 249 7.32 -6.96 8.08
N THR A 250 6.12 -7.50 8.32
CA THR A 250 5.72 -8.87 7.97
C THR A 250 4.89 -8.99 6.70
N THR A 251 4.40 -7.87 6.13
CA THR A 251 3.65 -7.86 4.86
C THR A 251 4.40 -7.10 3.80
N TYR A 252 5.33 -7.81 3.18
CA TYR A 252 5.97 -7.42 1.94
C TYR A 252 4.89 -7.25 0.85
N ARG A 253 4.40 -6.02 0.60
CA ARG A 253 3.69 -5.71 -0.64
C ARG A 253 4.70 -5.79 -1.78
N SER A 254 4.89 -7.00 -2.28
CA SER A 254 5.54 -7.22 -3.56
C SER A 254 4.63 -6.61 -4.61
N SER A 255 4.96 -5.42 -5.10
CA SER A 255 4.53 -5.07 -6.44
C SER A 255 4.98 -6.22 -7.33
N ALA A 256 4.02 -6.91 -7.96
CA ALA A 256 4.33 -7.98 -8.90
C ALA A 256 5.39 -7.44 -9.86
N TYR A 257 6.54 -8.12 -9.97
CA TYR A 257 7.51 -7.82 -11.02
C TYR A 257 6.86 -8.26 -12.34
N LEU A 258 5.99 -7.41 -12.88
CA LEU A 258 5.53 -7.50 -14.25
C LEU A 258 6.69 -7.09 -15.14
N SER A 259 7.16 -8.02 -15.96
CA SER A 259 8.04 -7.68 -17.07
C SER A 259 7.42 -6.51 -17.85
N PRO A 260 8.19 -5.47 -18.22
CA PRO A 260 7.72 -4.37 -19.06
C PRO A 260 7.19 -4.85 -20.43
N GLN A 261 7.51 -6.09 -20.83
CA GLN A 261 7.05 -6.72 -22.07
C GLN A 261 5.69 -7.44 -21.94
N ALA A 262 5.13 -7.56 -20.73
CA ALA A 262 3.87 -8.26 -20.49
C ALA A 262 2.66 -7.44 -20.97
N SER A 263 2.19 -7.69 -22.20
CA SER A 263 0.98 -7.10 -22.77
C SER A 263 0.27 -8.06 -23.74
N GLY A 264 -1.06 -7.98 -23.85
CA GLY A 264 -1.85 -8.83 -24.76
C GLY A 264 -1.66 -10.34 -24.48
N GLU A 265 -1.39 -11.13 -25.52
CA GLU A 265 -1.12 -12.58 -25.39
C GLU A 265 0.22 -12.90 -24.67
N ASN A 266 1.10 -11.91 -24.48
CA ASN A 266 2.38 -12.05 -23.76
C ASN A 266 2.26 -11.99 -22.22
N LEU A 267 1.04 -11.98 -21.67
CA LEU A 267 0.82 -12.16 -20.22
C LEU A 267 1.34 -13.51 -19.68
N LEU A 268 1.62 -14.47 -20.57
CA LEU A 268 2.19 -15.78 -20.22
C LEU A 268 3.68 -15.75 -19.86
N ILE A 269 4.36 -14.61 -20.00
CA ILE A 269 5.77 -14.45 -19.57
C ILE A 269 5.89 -14.39 -18.02
N GLY A 270 4.75 -14.41 -17.32
CA GLY A 270 4.68 -14.77 -15.90
C GLY A 270 4.79 -13.58 -14.96
N ALA A 271 3.79 -13.42 -14.08
CA ALA A 271 3.94 -12.65 -12.86
C ALA A 271 4.59 -13.57 -11.82
N ASN A 272 5.82 -13.25 -11.38
CA ASN A 272 6.45 -13.93 -10.26
C ASN A 272 6.11 -13.18 -8.97
N PHE A 273 5.23 -13.76 -8.14
CA PHE A 273 5.01 -13.33 -6.77
C PHE A 273 6.13 -13.89 -5.89
N ALA A 274 7.33 -13.34 -6.03
CA ALA A 274 8.44 -13.71 -5.18
C ALA A 274 8.32 -12.95 -3.84
N THR A 275 7.47 -13.42 -2.92
CA THR A 275 7.73 -13.36 -1.48
C THR A 275 6.93 -14.40 -0.71
N ALA A 276 7.43 -14.75 0.47
CA ALA A 276 6.79 -15.63 1.45
C ALA A 276 5.42 -15.15 1.97
N GLY A 277 4.92 -14.00 1.49
CA GLY A 277 3.66 -13.37 1.88
C GLY A 277 2.51 -13.64 0.91
N ALA A 278 2.33 -14.88 0.44
CA ALA A 278 1.08 -15.25 -0.21
C ALA A 278 -0.03 -15.35 0.86
N GLY A 279 -0.49 -14.19 1.36
CA GLY A 279 -1.74 -14.07 2.08
C GLY A 279 -2.90 -14.31 1.13
N TYR A 280 -3.90 -15.06 1.57
CA TYR A 280 -5.18 -15.19 0.89
C TYR A 280 -6.07 -14.09 1.44
N ASP A 281 -6.20 -13.02 0.68
CA ASP A 281 -7.27 -12.04 0.86
C ASP A 281 -8.24 -12.21 -0.31
N ASP A 282 -9.51 -12.45 0.01
CA ASP A 282 -10.60 -12.46 -0.98
C ASP A 282 -10.58 -11.15 -1.78
N LYS A 283 -10.24 -10.03 -1.13
CA LYS A 283 -10.08 -8.75 -1.81
C LYS A 283 -8.85 -8.73 -2.70
N THR A 284 -7.71 -9.37 -2.44
CA THR A 284 -6.58 -9.38 -3.41
C THR A 284 -6.93 -10.10 -4.72
N SER A 285 -7.79 -11.13 -4.66
CA SER A 285 -8.30 -11.82 -5.86
C SER A 285 -9.32 -10.97 -6.64
N ILE A 286 -10.02 -10.06 -5.95
CA ILE A 286 -11.05 -9.18 -6.50
C ILE A 286 -10.47 -7.81 -6.93
N LEU A 287 -9.54 -7.23 -6.16
CA LEU A 287 -8.89 -5.92 -6.30
C LEU A 287 -7.87 -5.89 -7.42
N ASN A 288 -7.20 -7.02 -7.71
CA ASN A 288 -6.34 -7.08 -8.89
C ASN A 288 -7.14 -7.27 -10.20
N GLU A 289 -8.47 -7.39 -10.12
CA GLU A 289 -9.42 -7.52 -11.24
C GLU A 289 -8.90 -8.38 -12.41
N LEU A 290 -8.01 -9.35 -12.21
CA LEU A 290 -7.30 -9.99 -13.34
C LEU A 290 -8.31 -10.60 -14.31
N TYR A 291 -9.36 -11.23 -13.76
CA TYR A 291 -10.48 -11.73 -14.56
C TYR A 291 -11.31 -10.62 -15.22
N GLY A 292 -11.60 -9.52 -14.51
CA GLY A 292 -12.29 -8.33 -15.04
C GLY A 292 -11.51 -7.63 -16.16
N GLN A 293 -10.18 -7.67 -16.09
CA GLN A 293 -9.22 -7.15 -17.06
C GLN A 293 -8.93 -8.13 -18.20
N GLY A 294 -9.63 -9.28 -18.26
CA GLY A 294 -9.57 -10.21 -19.39
C GLY A 294 -8.66 -11.42 -19.18
N ALA A 295 -7.99 -11.57 -18.04
CA ALA A 295 -7.22 -12.79 -17.75
C ALA A 295 -8.16 -14.01 -17.67
N ARG A 296 -7.78 -15.07 -18.38
CA ARG A 296 -8.52 -16.34 -18.40
C ARG A 296 -7.66 -17.54 -18.01
N ARG A 297 -6.36 -17.34 -17.80
CA ARG A 297 -5.40 -18.35 -17.35
C ARG A 297 -4.64 -17.78 -16.18
N ILE A 298 -4.81 -18.34 -14.98
CA ILE A 298 -4.21 -17.83 -13.75
C ILE A 298 -3.44 -18.95 -13.07
N GLY A 299 -2.19 -18.66 -12.72
CA GLY A 299 -1.39 -19.49 -11.83
C GLY A 299 -1.52 -19.04 -10.39
N VAL A 300 -1.76 -19.95 -9.45
CA VAL A 300 -1.72 -19.66 -8.01
C VAL A 300 -0.73 -20.59 -7.33
N THR A 301 0.20 -20.04 -6.57
CA THR A 301 1.20 -20.82 -5.82
C THR A 301 0.68 -21.13 -4.42
N SER A 302 1.03 -22.32 -3.92
CA SER A 302 0.87 -22.67 -2.52
C SER A 302 1.86 -21.90 -1.64
N LEU A 303 1.68 -21.90 -0.33
CA LEU A 303 2.77 -21.57 0.59
C LEU A 303 3.84 -22.68 0.55
N PRO A 304 5.13 -22.34 0.64
CA PRO A 304 6.20 -23.33 0.74
C PRO A 304 6.21 -23.98 2.13
N ALA A 305 7.10 -24.94 2.36
CA ALA A 305 7.29 -25.57 3.67
C ALA A 305 7.95 -24.59 4.68
N LEU A 306 7.17 -23.63 5.17
CA LEU A 306 7.62 -22.53 6.03
C LEU A 306 8.35 -23.00 7.30
N GLY A 307 7.92 -24.11 7.88
CA GLY A 307 8.57 -24.74 9.03
C GLY A 307 9.99 -25.25 8.74
N CYS A 308 10.37 -25.38 7.48
CA CYS A 308 11.68 -25.82 7.06
C CYS A 308 12.68 -24.68 6.79
N LEU A 309 12.22 -23.42 6.79
CA LEU A 309 13.09 -22.27 6.53
C LEU A 309 14.17 -22.12 7.61
N PRO A 310 15.43 -21.77 7.26
CA PRO A 310 16.51 -21.59 8.24
C PRO A 310 16.16 -20.62 9.38
N THR A 311 15.54 -19.47 9.08
CA THR A 311 15.09 -18.50 10.09
C THR A 311 14.04 -19.09 11.01
N VAL A 312 13.06 -19.80 10.46
CA VAL A 312 11.97 -20.40 11.24
C VAL A 312 12.50 -21.49 12.17
N LYS A 313 13.43 -22.32 11.68
CA LYS A 313 14.10 -23.33 12.50
C LYS A 313 14.94 -22.71 13.60
N THR A 314 15.60 -21.59 13.33
CA THR A 314 16.42 -20.88 14.32
C THR A 314 15.57 -20.24 15.41
N LEU A 315 14.50 -19.53 15.03
CA LEU A 315 13.64 -18.79 15.96
C LEU A 315 12.67 -19.70 16.74
N PHE A 316 12.16 -20.77 16.12
CA PHE A 316 11.06 -21.58 16.66
C PHE A 316 11.43 -23.05 16.88
N GLY A 317 12.69 -23.45 16.65
CA GLY A 317 13.14 -24.84 16.78
C GLY A 317 13.38 -25.31 18.20
N PHE A 318 13.63 -24.41 19.16
CA PHE A 318 13.94 -24.76 20.56
C PHE A 318 14.96 -25.92 20.67
N HIS A 319 16.05 -25.84 19.90
CA HIS A 319 17.12 -26.86 19.81
C HIS A 319 16.72 -28.23 19.23
N LYS A 320 15.51 -28.39 18.69
CA LYS A 320 15.12 -29.60 17.95
C LYS A 320 15.63 -29.55 16.51
N SER A 321 16.11 -30.68 16.01
CA SER A 321 16.47 -30.85 14.60
C SER A 321 15.23 -31.03 13.73
N GLY A 322 15.33 -30.64 12.45
CA GLY A 322 14.26 -30.81 11.46
C GLY A 322 13.34 -29.60 11.30
N CYS A 323 12.26 -29.78 10.54
CA CYS A 323 11.28 -28.73 10.28
C CYS A 323 10.27 -28.57 11.41
N ILE A 324 9.75 -27.35 11.60
CA ILE A 324 8.77 -27.03 12.63
C ILE A 324 7.37 -27.47 12.18
N SER A 325 6.91 -28.60 12.73
CA SER A 325 5.66 -29.26 12.33
C SER A 325 4.42 -28.38 12.46
N ARG A 326 4.32 -27.57 13.52
CA ARG A 326 3.20 -26.63 13.71
C ARG A 326 3.08 -25.64 12.55
N ILE A 327 4.20 -25.04 12.15
CA ILE A 327 4.23 -24.02 11.09
C ILE A 327 3.97 -24.65 9.72
N ASN A 328 4.55 -25.84 9.45
CA ASN A 328 4.23 -26.58 8.23
C ASN A 328 2.76 -27.00 8.17
N ARG A 329 2.16 -27.37 9.29
CA ARG A 329 0.73 -27.68 9.36
C ARG A 329 -0.11 -26.45 9.03
N ASP A 330 0.24 -25.28 9.54
CA ASP A 330 -0.48 -24.04 9.24
C ASP A 330 -0.37 -23.69 7.74
N ALA A 331 0.82 -23.83 7.15
CA ALA A 331 1.02 -23.68 5.70
C ALA A 331 0.18 -24.68 4.88
N GLN A 332 0.10 -25.95 5.29
CA GLN A 332 -0.75 -26.95 4.62
C GLN A 332 -2.25 -26.64 4.75
N HIS A 333 -2.70 -26.10 5.89
CA HIS A 333 -4.09 -25.66 6.07
C HIS A 333 -4.44 -24.52 5.12
N PHE A 334 -3.53 -23.54 4.99
CA PHE A 334 -3.66 -22.48 4.00
C PHE A 334 -3.75 -23.05 2.58
N ASN A 335 -2.83 -23.94 2.20
CA ASN A 335 -2.79 -24.55 0.87
C ASN A 335 -4.09 -25.29 0.54
N LYS A 336 -4.69 -25.97 1.53
CA LYS A 336 -5.99 -26.63 1.37
C LYS A 336 -7.14 -25.63 1.13
N LYS A 337 -7.15 -24.50 1.85
CA LYS A 337 -8.14 -23.43 1.65
C LYS A 337 -7.98 -22.79 0.28
N MET A 338 -6.76 -22.41 -0.11
CA MET A 338 -6.43 -21.86 -1.42
C MET A 338 -6.93 -22.78 -2.55
N ASN A 339 -6.65 -24.09 -2.45
CA ASN A 339 -7.12 -25.07 -3.43
C ASN A 339 -8.65 -25.14 -3.54
N SER A 340 -9.35 -24.98 -2.42
CA SER A 340 -10.82 -24.97 -2.36
C SER A 340 -11.39 -23.71 -3.00
N SER A 341 -10.79 -22.54 -2.70
CA SER A 341 -11.16 -21.27 -3.31
C SER A 341 -10.91 -21.23 -4.81
N ALA A 342 -9.75 -21.71 -5.28
CA ALA A 342 -9.45 -21.85 -6.71
C ALA A 342 -10.50 -22.72 -7.43
N THR A 343 -10.93 -23.81 -6.78
CA THR A 343 -11.99 -24.69 -7.32
C THR A 343 -13.34 -23.98 -7.39
N LYS A 344 -13.68 -23.17 -6.38
CA LYS A 344 -14.90 -22.37 -6.34
C LYS A 344 -14.91 -21.29 -7.43
N LEU A 345 -13.82 -20.53 -7.56
CA LEU A 345 -13.66 -19.48 -8.58
C LEU A 345 -13.77 -20.04 -10.00
N ARG A 346 -13.13 -21.17 -10.28
CA ARG A 346 -13.24 -21.85 -11.58
C ARG A 346 -14.70 -22.21 -11.94
N LYS A 347 -15.55 -22.50 -10.96
CA LYS A 347 -16.98 -22.77 -11.19
C LYS A 347 -17.80 -21.49 -11.38
N GLN A 348 -17.40 -20.39 -10.74
CA GLN A 348 -18.15 -19.13 -10.74
C GLN A 348 -17.83 -18.24 -11.95
N LEU A 349 -16.63 -18.37 -12.53
CA LEU A 349 -16.12 -17.46 -13.55
C LEU A 349 -15.99 -18.19 -14.91
N PRO A 350 -16.90 -17.94 -15.87
CA PRO A 350 -16.88 -18.59 -17.17
C PRO A 350 -15.57 -18.42 -17.93
N GLY A 351 -15.02 -19.52 -18.45
CA GLY A 351 -13.79 -19.50 -19.24
C GLY A 351 -12.50 -19.29 -18.43
N LEU A 352 -12.58 -19.18 -17.10
CA LEU A 352 -11.39 -19.10 -16.25
C LEU A 352 -10.73 -20.47 -16.06
N LYS A 353 -9.44 -20.55 -16.36
CA LYS A 353 -8.54 -21.67 -16.04
C LYS A 353 -7.62 -21.25 -14.91
N ILE A 354 -7.53 -22.07 -13.88
CA ILE A 354 -6.62 -21.86 -12.75
C ILE A 354 -5.73 -23.09 -12.60
N ALA A 355 -4.42 -22.90 -12.66
CA ALA A 355 -3.43 -23.89 -12.26
C ALA A 355 -2.97 -23.61 -10.84
N ARG A 356 -2.89 -24.67 -10.04
CA ARG A 356 -2.38 -24.63 -8.67
C ARG A 356 -0.97 -25.17 -8.72
N PHE A 357 -0.03 -24.35 -8.27
CA PHE A 357 1.40 -24.62 -8.28
C PHE A 357 1.85 -24.94 -6.86
N ASP A 358 2.15 -26.22 -6.60
CA ASP A 358 2.67 -26.68 -5.32
C ASP A 358 4.16 -26.40 -5.21
N VAL A 359 4.49 -25.45 -4.33
CA VAL A 359 5.86 -25.11 -3.91
C VAL A 359 6.17 -25.60 -2.49
N PHE A 360 5.20 -26.23 -1.82
CA PHE A 360 5.39 -26.84 -0.51
C PHE A 360 6.24 -28.09 -0.62
N GLN A 361 5.77 -29.04 -1.43
CA GLN A 361 6.34 -30.38 -1.50
C GLN A 361 7.79 -30.39 -2.01
N PRO A 362 8.15 -29.65 -3.10
CA PRO A 362 9.52 -29.62 -3.58
C PRO A 362 10.50 -29.11 -2.52
N ILE A 363 10.19 -28.00 -1.83
CA ILE A 363 11.04 -27.48 -0.76
C ILE A 363 11.12 -28.45 0.42
N TYR A 364 10.00 -29.07 0.80
CA TYR A 364 9.98 -30.05 1.87
C TYR A 364 10.90 -31.24 1.58
N ASP A 365 10.86 -31.77 0.36
CA ASP A 365 11.68 -32.92 -0.06
C ASP A 365 13.15 -32.55 -0.18
N LEU A 366 13.48 -31.37 -0.70
CA LEU A 366 14.85 -30.84 -0.71
C LEU A 366 15.43 -30.75 0.70
N VAL A 367 14.63 -30.38 1.71
CA VAL A 367 15.11 -30.26 3.09
C VAL A 367 15.18 -31.61 3.80
N LYS A 368 14.25 -32.52 3.50
CA LYS A 368 14.18 -33.84 4.12
C LYS A 368 15.26 -34.79 3.59
N SER A 369 15.51 -34.74 2.28
CA SER A 369 16.44 -35.61 1.56
C SER A 369 17.30 -34.78 0.58
N PRO A 370 18.18 -33.90 1.06
CA PRO A 370 18.96 -33.00 0.20
C PRO A 370 19.88 -33.77 -0.76
N SER A 371 20.53 -34.83 -0.29
CA SER A 371 21.50 -35.59 -1.09
C SER A 371 20.86 -36.31 -2.29
N ASP A 372 19.62 -36.78 -2.15
CA ASP A 372 18.85 -37.41 -3.23
C ASP A 372 18.57 -36.43 -4.38
N HIS A 373 18.66 -35.13 -4.11
CA HIS A 373 18.39 -34.05 -5.06
C HIS A 373 19.66 -33.25 -5.42
N GLY A 374 20.86 -33.75 -5.08
CA GLY A 374 22.12 -33.11 -5.41
C GLY A 374 22.53 -31.94 -4.50
N PHE A 375 21.90 -31.79 -3.32
CA PHE A 375 22.24 -30.78 -2.33
C PHE A 375 23.03 -31.40 -1.16
N ALA A 376 24.02 -30.67 -0.66
CA ALA A 376 24.80 -31.05 0.52
C ALA A 376 24.25 -30.40 1.80
N VAL A 377 23.63 -29.22 1.70
CA VAL A 377 23.24 -28.41 2.87
C VAL A 377 21.81 -27.89 2.75
N ALA A 378 20.97 -28.25 3.73
CA ALA A 378 19.58 -27.79 3.81
C ALA A 378 19.18 -27.22 5.19
N ASN A 379 20.08 -27.27 6.17
CA ASN A 379 19.81 -26.82 7.54
C ASN A 379 20.27 -25.39 7.83
N ARG A 380 20.99 -24.76 6.91
CA ARG A 380 21.44 -23.37 6.94
C ARG A 380 21.52 -22.84 5.50
N ALA A 381 21.51 -21.53 5.36
CA ALA A 381 21.68 -20.87 4.08
C ALA A 381 23.15 -20.73 3.68
N CYS A 382 23.38 -20.42 2.40
CA CYS A 382 24.71 -20.13 1.87
C CYS A 382 25.26 -18.78 2.37
N CYS A 383 24.41 -17.77 2.52
CA CYS A 383 24.78 -16.41 2.89
C CYS A 383 25.01 -16.23 4.40
N GLY A 384 26.08 -15.51 4.77
CA GLY A 384 26.34 -15.06 6.15
C GLY A 384 26.47 -16.20 7.15
N THR A 385 25.80 -16.12 8.31
CA THR A 385 25.69 -17.24 9.27
C THR A 385 24.69 -18.31 8.81
N GLY A 386 23.84 -17.96 7.86
CA GLY A 386 22.85 -18.84 7.23
C GLY A 386 21.66 -19.19 8.12
N LYS A 387 21.35 -18.35 9.12
CA LYS A 387 20.36 -18.63 10.17
C LYS A 387 19.33 -17.54 10.40
N VAL A 388 19.66 -16.26 10.21
CA VAL A 388 18.78 -15.11 10.55
C VAL A 388 18.93 -13.91 9.63
N GLU A 389 19.77 -13.97 8.60
CA GLU A 389 20.10 -12.88 7.68
C GLU A 389 18.90 -12.51 6.79
N THR A 390 17.91 -11.82 7.35
CA THR A 390 16.80 -11.19 6.60
C THR A 390 16.58 -9.71 6.92
N THR A 391 17.27 -9.15 7.93
CA THR A 391 16.94 -7.80 8.44
C THR A 391 18.11 -6.80 8.48
N SER A 392 19.31 -7.20 8.91
CA SER A 392 20.39 -6.22 9.22
C SER A 392 21.72 -6.45 8.49
N PHE A 393 21.87 -7.58 7.81
CA PHE A 393 23.05 -7.90 6.99
C PHE A 393 22.56 -8.33 5.61
N PHE A 394 22.71 -7.46 4.62
CA PHE A 394 22.37 -7.80 3.25
C PHE A 394 23.31 -8.88 2.72
N CYS A 395 22.73 -9.92 2.13
CA CYS A 395 23.49 -10.98 1.49
C CYS A 395 24.29 -10.44 0.31
N ASN A 396 25.62 -10.49 0.43
CA ASN A 396 26.53 -10.19 -0.66
C ASN A 396 27.65 -11.24 -0.71
N PRO A 397 28.26 -11.49 -1.89
CA PRO A 397 29.28 -12.54 -2.05
C PRO A 397 30.52 -12.35 -1.16
N ASN A 398 30.79 -11.13 -0.70
CA ASN A 398 31.97 -10.77 0.07
C ASN A 398 31.73 -10.81 1.60
N LEU A 399 30.51 -11.13 2.04
CA LEU A 399 30.19 -11.23 3.46
C LEU A 399 30.86 -12.47 4.06
N ALA A 400 31.61 -12.27 5.14
CA ALA A 400 32.26 -13.36 5.87
C ALA A 400 31.23 -14.44 6.27
N GLY A 401 31.54 -15.70 5.98
CA GLY A 401 30.64 -16.85 6.20
C GLY A 401 29.85 -17.29 4.95
N THR A 402 29.82 -16.48 3.90
CA THR A 402 29.15 -16.85 2.64
C THR A 402 29.84 -18.05 1.98
N CYS A 403 29.03 -19.01 1.54
CA CYS A 403 29.52 -20.25 0.95
C CYS A 403 30.16 -20.04 -0.43
N LYS A 404 31.11 -20.89 -0.80
CA LYS A 404 31.80 -20.83 -2.12
C LYS A 404 30.95 -21.36 -3.27
N ASN A 405 30.03 -22.28 -2.99
CA ASN A 405 29.20 -22.93 -4.00
C ASN A 405 27.73 -23.01 -3.56
N ALA A 406 26.92 -22.04 -4.00
CA ALA A 406 25.50 -21.98 -3.66
C ALA A 406 24.66 -23.12 -4.27
N ARG A 407 25.19 -23.86 -5.26
CA ARG A 407 24.49 -25.00 -5.88
C ARG A 407 24.33 -26.18 -4.92
N GLU A 408 25.21 -26.30 -3.93
CA GLU A 408 25.17 -27.35 -2.91
C GLU A 408 24.18 -27.03 -1.77
N TYR A 409 23.62 -25.81 -1.74
CA TYR A 409 22.75 -25.34 -0.67
C TYR A 409 21.31 -25.24 -1.17
N VAL A 410 20.36 -25.72 -0.37
CA VAL A 410 18.92 -25.55 -0.66
C VAL A 410 18.52 -24.09 -0.55
N PHE A 411 19.11 -23.35 0.38
CA PHE A 411 18.77 -21.95 0.65
C PHE A 411 19.93 -21.00 0.34
N TRP A 412 19.63 -19.89 -0.34
CA TRP A 412 20.59 -18.80 -0.58
C TRP A 412 20.76 -17.97 0.70
N ASP A 413 19.65 -17.45 1.22
CA ASP A 413 19.58 -16.78 2.52
C ASP A 413 18.63 -17.51 3.46
N SER A 414 18.38 -16.93 4.63
CA SER A 414 17.66 -17.61 5.70
C SER A 414 16.15 -17.81 5.45
N VAL A 415 15.62 -17.33 4.31
CA VAL A 415 14.23 -17.54 3.85
C VAL A 415 14.10 -17.93 2.37
N HIS A 416 15.01 -17.51 1.49
CA HIS A 416 14.91 -17.72 0.05
C HIS A 416 15.69 -18.96 -0.45
N PRO A 417 15.11 -19.77 -1.34
CA PRO A 417 15.81 -20.88 -1.98
C PRO A 417 16.99 -20.41 -2.85
N SER A 418 18.00 -21.26 -3.01
CA SER A 418 19.09 -21.03 -3.96
C SER A 418 18.59 -21.10 -5.41
N GLN A 419 19.39 -20.62 -6.36
CA GLN A 419 19.09 -20.81 -7.79
C GLN A 419 18.86 -22.29 -8.13
N ALA A 420 19.67 -23.19 -7.59
CA ALA A 420 19.53 -24.63 -7.85
C ALA A 420 18.22 -25.18 -7.28
N ALA A 421 17.82 -24.77 -6.06
CA ALA A 421 16.54 -25.16 -5.48
C ALA A 421 15.34 -24.54 -6.21
N ASN A 422 15.48 -23.33 -6.75
CA ASN A 422 14.48 -22.71 -7.61
C ASN A 422 14.33 -23.45 -8.94
N GLN A 423 15.41 -24.00 -9.51
CA GLN A 423 15.31 -24.84 -10.71
C GLN A 423 14.47 -26.09 -10.45
N VAL A 424 14.72 -26.80 -9.34
CA VAL A 424 13.93 -27.99 -8.95
C VAL A 424 12.44 -27.64 -8.79
N GLN A 425 12.14 -26.51 -8.15
CA GLN A 425 10.78 -26.03 -8.06
C GLN A 425 10.18 -25.72 -9.44
N ALA A 426 10.90 -24.96 -10.28
CA ALA A 426 10.43 -24.61 -11.62
C ALA A 426 10.10 -25.85 -12.46
N ASP A 427 10.96 -26.87 -12.44
CA ASP A 427 10.76 -28.13 -13.15
C ASP A 427 9.47 -28.84 -12.68
N SER A 428 9.22 -28.85 -11.37
CA SER A 428 7.97 -29.37 -10.80
C SER A 428 6.75 -28.55 -11.20
N LEU A 429 6.88 -27.21 -11.26
CA LEU A 429 5.77 -26.32 -11.60
C LEU A 429 5.41 -26.39 -13.08
N ILE A 430 6.36 -26.56 -14.00
CA ILE A 430 6.10 -26.64 -15.44
C ILE A 430 5.05 -27.70 -15.76
N ILE A 431 5.16 -28.88 -15.14
CA ILE A 431 4.22 -29.99 -15.33
C ILE A 431 2.81 -29.61 -14.84
N GLN A 432 2.71 -28.92 -13.70
CA GLN A 432 1.43 -28.48 -13.13
C GLN A 432 0.75 -27.40 -13.99
N GLY A 433 1.56 -26.60 -14.70
CA GLY A 433 1.14 -25.52 -15.59
C GLY A 433 0.51 -25.99 -16.90
N ILE A 434 0.70 -27.26 -17.29
CA ILE A 434 0.12 -27.83 -18.53
C ILE A 434 -1.40 -27.62 -18.59
N SER A 435 -2.08 -27.63 -17.43
CA SER A 435 -3.52 -27.39 -17.31
C SER A 435 -3.98 -26.00 -17.80
N LEU A 436 -3.07 -25.05 -18.02
CA LEU A 436 -3.38 -23.73 -18.58
C LEU A 436 -3.33 -23.69 -20.11
N LEU A 437 -2.66 -24.64 -20.77
CA LEU A 437 -2.26 -24.52 -22.18
C LEU A 437 -3.36 -24.90 -23.18
N GLY A 438 -4.31 -25.76 -22.79
CA GLY A 438 -5.43 -26.18 -23.64
C GLY A 438 -6.66 -25.37 -23.33
#